data_AF-A0A933TWL1-F1
#
_entry.id   AF-A0A933TWL1-F1
#
_cell.length_a   1.000
_cell.length_b   1.000
_cell.length_c   1.000
_cell.angle_alpha   90.00
_cell.angle_beta   90.00
_cell.angle_gamma   90.00
#
_symmetry.space_group_name_H-M   'P 1'
#
loop_
_entity.id
_entity.type
_entity.pdbx_description
1 polymer ?
#
loop_
_entity_poly.entity_id
_entity_poly.type
_entity_poly.pdbx_seq_one_letter_code
_entity_poly.pdbx_strand_id
1 'polypeptide(L)'
;MGSLPSECSVGGVLRIPPRFLPPPSPPNGRNGPTMVGLLRPAPAVSRLACCQDAHETFLADLSLIALPVLDEAYAPWAIIDRHPFMEFFSRRYRRELFGHRSLGFFLEQHPEINPARMPMVVEADASLDDVAEQLMGAHPQPMTSALVVTRDNRYLGIASSHELLSEITRRKQEELYYLAHYDALTGIPNRMLFTDRLNQACREALRHDREVALLFVDVDRFKQVNDSMGHAFGDGLLCAIAQRLRECARESDTVARLGGDEFAILMDGVRGRVDAESLAQRLVQAMREPIRIQEREMRVSLSIGIALYPQDDRDAGALLSKADAAMYEVKTSGRNGFRSFEPGASSYCSEKSSLEAELKRALDHGEFALCYQPQIDLARGMPVGVEALIRWVHPSRGLLAPGSFIEIAEESGLIVPIGDWVLAEACRQLQEWNRQGLPSLRMGVNISALQFRQPDFVKRVKQVLSDSGVDPACVEFELTESMVMQKASAVLDMLNELKAAGVRLSLDDFGTGFSSLGYLTRFPIDRLKIDQSFVRGVDRMPVNASIIRAIAALARSLSLQVVAEGVETEAELGVVCECGCDESQGYLHARPMSPDRLADWLRDGGNGAADRLRQVA
;
A
#
# COMPACT_ATOMS: atom_id res chain seq x y z
N MET A 1 15.23 20.95 -73.31
CA MET A 1 16.31 21.33 -72.37
C MET A 1 15.93 22.66 -71.74
N GLY A 2 15.26 22.61 -70.59
CA GLY A 2 15.04 23.77 -69.74
C GLY A 2 15.75 23.49 -68.43
N SER A 3 16.79 24.25 -68.14
CA SER A 3 17.57 24.18 -66.91
C SER A 3 16.67 24.61 -65.74
N LEU A 4 16.36 23.67 -64.84
CA LEU A 4 15.75 23.99 -63.55
C LEU A 4 16.80 24.73 -62.70
N PRO A 5 16.44 25.78 -61.95
CA PRO A 5 17.40 26.48 -61.10
C PRO A 5 17.90 25.55 -59.98
N SER A 6 19.21 25.50 -59.78
CA SER A 6 19.83 24.84 -58.63
C SER A 6 19.64 25.72 -57.39
N GLU A 7 18.68 25.38 -56.52
CA GLU A 7 18.35 26.11 -55.28
C GLU A 7 19.10 25.59 -54.03
N CYS A 8 20.17 24.79 -54.17
CA CYS A 8 21.02 24.44 -53.02
C CYS A 8 22.17 25.45 -52.91
N SER A 9 22.17 26.27 -51.84
CA SER A 9 23.40 26.87 -51.32
C SER A 9 24.22 25.76 -50.64
N VAL A 10 25.54 25.84 -50.72
CA VAL A 10 26.48 24.83 -50.18
C VAL A 10 26.45 24.84 -48.65
N GLY A 11 25.39 24.27 -48.05
CA GLY A 11 25.20 24.11 -46.61
C GLY A 11 25.50 22.68 -46.22
N GLY A 12 26.79 22.35 -46.05
CA GLY A 12 27.22 21.01 -45.63
C GLY A 12 26.76 20.66 -44.19
N VAL A 13 26.90 19.38 -43.83
CA VAL A 13 26.64 18.85 -42.48
C VAL A 13 27.23 19.78 -41.42
N LEU A 14 26.38 20.29 -40.52
CA LEU A 14 26.82 21.16 -39.44
C LEU A 14 27.58 20.31 -38.42
N ARG A 15 28.91 20.36 -38.45
CA ARG A 15 29.74 19.76 -37.40
C ARG A 15 29.57 20.58 -36.13
N ILE A 16 28.99 19.96 -35.10
CA ILE A 16 28.88 20.54 -33.76
C ILE A 16 30.30 20.82 -33.24
N PRO A 17 30.64 22.06 -32.85
CA PRO A 17 31.97 22.37 -32.33
C PRO A 17 32.24 21.64 -31.00
N PRO A 18 33.47 21.14 -30.75
CA PRO A 18 33.81 20.27 -29.62
C PRO A 18 33.75 20.90 -28.22
N ARG A 19 33.15 22.08 -28.05
CA ARG A 19 32.97 22.76 -26.75
C ARG A 19 31.66 22.41 -26.02
N PHE A 20 30.91 21.42 -26.52
CA PHE A 20 29.60 21.02 -25.99
C PHE A 20 29.56 19.56 -25.47
N LEU A 21 30.69 19.01 -25.02
CA LEU A 21 30.66 17.80 -24.19
C LEU A 21 30.07 18.15 -22.81
N PRO A 22 29.17 17.32 -22.25
CA PRO A 22 28.61 17.59 -20.93
C PRO A 22 29.72 17.55 -19.87
N PRO A 23 29.73 18.47 -18.88
CA PRO A 23 30.60 18.33 -17.72
C PRO A 23 30.23 17.06 -16.93
N PRO A 24 31.17 16.48 -16.15
CA PRO A 24 30.84 15.37 -15.25
C PRO A 24 29.74 15.79 -14.27
N SER A 25 28.84 14.85 -14.00
CA SER A 25 27.57 15.02 -13.28
C SER A 25 27.68 15.86 -12.00
N PRO A 26 26.74 16.79 -11.73
CA PRO A 26 26.66 17.44 -10.42
C PRO A 26 26.18 16.44 -9.35
N PRO A 27 26.42 16.72 -8.05
CA PRO A 27 26.15 15.79 -6.97
C PRO A 27 24.65 15.57 -6.77
N ASN A 28 24.29 14.32 -6.48
CA ASN A 28 22.97 13.83 -6.13
C ASN A 28 22.18 14.80 -5.23
N GLY A 29 21.12 15.39 -5.79
CA GLY A 29 20.19 16.25 -5.07
C GLY A 29 18.79 16.18 -5.66
N ARG A 30 17.92 15.42 -4.98
CA ARG A 30 16.44 15.42 -5.02
C ARG A 30 15.66 15.30 -6.34
N ASN A 31 16.25 15.43 -7.54
CA ASN A 31 15.54 15.19 -8.79
C ASN A 31 15.92 13.81 -9.36
N GLY A 32 14.92 13.02 -9.76
CA GLY A 32 15.09 11.70 -10.35
C GLY A 32 15.90 11.71 -11.66
N PRO A 33 16.00 10.57 -12.37
CA PRO A 33 16.75 10.52 -13.63
C PRO A 33 16.14 11.48 -14.67
N THR A 34 17.02 12.11 -15.46
CA THR A 34 16.67 13.11 -16.48
C THR A 34 17.09 12.66 -17.88
N MET A 35 16.64 13.39 -18.90
CA MET A 35 16.98 13.14 -20.31
C MET A 35 18.49 13.14 -20.59
N VAL A 36 19.33 13.74 -19.74
CA VAL A 36 20.80 13.67 -19.84
C VAL A 36 21.30 12.22 -19.94
N GLY A 37 20.69 11.30 -19.19
CA GLY A 37 21.12 9.88 -19.16
C GLY A 37 20.87 9.12 -20.47
N LEU A 38 19.93 9.61 -21.30
CA LEU A 38 19.52 9.01 -22.56
C LEU A 38 20.02 9.78 -23.80
N LEU A 39 20.78 10.85 -23.58
CA LEU A 39 21.30 11.71 -24.64
C LEU A 39 22.33 10.95 -25.50
N ARG A 40 22.07 10.92 -26.81
CA ARG A 40 23.01 10.47 -27.83
C ARG A 40 23.45 11.66 -28.69
N PRO A 41 24.75 11.94 -28.82
CA PRO A 41 25.23 12.92 -29.79
C PRO A 41 24.85 12.47 -31.20
N ALA A 42 24.16 13.33 -31.96
CA ALA A 42 23.86 13.08 -33.36
C ALA A 42 24.16 14.34 -34.20
N PRO A 43 24.71 14.18 -35.42
CA PRO A 43 24.92 15.32 -36.31
C PRO A 43 23.57 15.90 -36.74
N ALA A 44 23.53 17.22 -36.95
CA ALA A 44 22.35 17.92 -37.43
C ALA A 44 22.59 18.47 -38.85
N VAL A 45 21.53 18.57 -39.64
CA VAL A 45 21.57 19.07 -41.01
C VAL A 45 20.75 20.35 -41.14
N SER A 46 21.17 21.29 -41.98
CA SER A 46 20.39 22.50 -42.25
C SER A 46 19.16 22.16 -43.08
N ARG A 47 18.04 22.85 -42.86
CA ARG A 47 16.84 22.78 -43.74
C ARG A 47 17.17 23.13 -45.20
N LEU A 48 18.19 23.94 -45.43
CA LEU A 48 18.65 24.35 -46.76
C LEU A 48 19.60 23.31 -47.41
N ALA A 49 20.07 22.32 -46.65
CA ALA A 49 20.93 21.25 -47.17
C ALA A 49 20.16 20.40 -48.19
N CYS A 50 20.91 19.80 -49.11
CA CYS A 50 20.36 18.95 -50.15
C CYS A 50 19.97 17.58 -49.54
N CYS A 51 18.93 16.92 -50.06
CA CYS A 51 18.52 15.59 -49.55
C CYS A 51 19.64 14.55 -49.63
N GLN A 52 20.55 14.73 -50.60
CA GLN A 52 21.75 13.91 -50.74
C GLN A 52 22.65 13.98 -49.50
N ASP A 53 22.78 15.14 -48.85
CA ASP A 53 23.63 15.32 -47.66
C ASP A 53 23.12 14.48 -46.47
N ALA A 54 21.81 14.50 -46.23
CA ALA A 54 21.18 13.67 -45.19
C ALA A 54 21.29 12.17 -45.51
N HIS A 55 21.11 11.80 -46.78
CA HIS A 55 21.24 10.41 -47.22
C HIS A 55 22.68 9.89 -47.07
N GLU A 56 23.69 10.69 -47.43
CA GLU A 56 25.10 10.34 -47.23
C GLU A 56 25.46 10.26 -45.73
N THR A 57 24.89 11.14 -44.90
CA THR A 57 25.08 11.11 -43.45
C THR A 57 24.56 9.80 -42.84
N PHE A 58 23.37 9.34 -43.24
CA PHE A 58 22.85 8.04 -42.81
C PHE A 58 23.66 6.85 -43.32
N LEU A 59 24.28 6.94 -44.50
CA LEU A 59 25.16 5.89 -45.01
C LEU A 59 26.51 5.86 -44.29
N ALA A 60 27.03 7.03 -43.90
CA ALA A 60 28.29 7.15 -43.18
C ALA A 60 28.20 6.63 -41.74
N ASP A 61 27.03 6.78 -41.09
CA ASP A 61 26.79 6.28 -39.74
C ASP A 61 25.50 5.45 -39.69
N LEU A 62 25.68 4.13 -39.62
CA LEU A 62 24.59 3.16 -39.55
C LEU A 62 23.88 3.15 -38.18
N SER A 63 24.50 3.74 -37.14
CA SER A 63 23.93 3.81 -35.79
C SER A 63 22.90 4.93 -35.62
N LEU A 64 22.86 5.89 -36.54
CA LEU A 64 21.91 6.99 -36.52
C LEU A 64 20.49 6.50 -36.82
N ILE A 65 19.64 6.54 -35.79
CA ILE A 65 18.21 6.22 -35.88
C ILE A 65 17.40 7.35 -36.55
N ALA A 66 17.87 8.59 -36.41
CA ALA A 66 17.23 9.78 -36.97
C ALA A 66 18.26 10.90 -37.19
N LEU A 67 17.89 11.88 -38.02
CA LEU A 67 18.66 13.11 -38.26
C LEU A 67 17.81 14.34 -37.95
N PRO A 68 18.21 15.17 -36.97
CA PRO A 68 17.57 16.45 -36.73
C PRO A 68 17.92 17.46 -37.82
N VAL A 69 16.91 18.20 -38.25
CA VAL A 69 16.99 19.29 -39.22
C VAL A 69 16.82 20.60 -38.47
N LEU A 70 17.75 21.53 -38.67
CA LEU A 70 17.73 22.84 -38.02
C LEU A 70 17.36 23.95 -39.01
N ASP A 71 16.72 25.02 -38.51
CA ASP A 71 16.48 26.25 -39.27
C ASP A 71 17.73 27.15 -39.34
N GLU A 72 17.60 28.35 -39.92
CA GLU A 72 18.72 29.30 -40.02
C GLU A 72 19.18 29.87 -38.67
N ALA A 73 18.34 29.77 -37.63
CA ALA A 73 18.64 30.16 -36.26
C ALA A 73 19.25 29.02 -35.42
N TYR A 74 19.55 27.87 -36.05
CA TYR A 74 19.99 26.64 -35.40
C TYR A 74 18.96 26.02 -34.42
N ALA A 75 17.68 26.39 -34.55
CA ALA A 75 16.61 25.80 -33.77
C ALA A 75 16.11 24.50 -34.42
N PRO A 76 15.68 23.49 -33.64
CA PRO A 76 15.08 22.27 -34.18
C PRO A 76 13.84 22.58 -35.03
N TRP A 77 13.90 22.23 -36.32
CA TRP A 77 12.82 22.47 -37.27
C TRP A 77 12.07 21.19 -37.65
N ALA A 78 12.80 20.09 -37.88
CA ALA A 78 12.23 18.78 -38.20
C ALA A 78 13.14 17.66 -37.71
N ILE A 79 12.63 16.43 -37.73
CA ILE A 79 13.43 15.22 -37.55
C ILE A 79 13.12 14.24 -38.67
N ILE A 80 14.17 13.62 -39.21
CA ILE A 80 14.07 12.65 -40.29
C ILE A 80 14.37 11.28 -39.69
N ASP A 81 13.38 10.39 -39.66
CA ASP A 81 13.61 9.00 -39.27
C ASP A 81 14.38 8.26 -40.36
N ARG A 82 15.40 7.49 -39.96
CA ARG A 82 16.28 6.77 -40.89
C ARG A 82 15.49 5.86 -41.83
N HIS A 83 14.61 5.02 -41.29
CA HIS A 83 13.94 3.97 -42.05
C HIS A 83 13.10 4.51 -43.23
N PRO A 84 12.09 5.38 -43.01
CA PRO A 84 11.26 5.88 -44.12
C PRO A 84 12.08 6.69 -45.13
N PHE A 85 13.08 7.45 -44.67
CA PHE A 85 13.94 8.24 -45.55
C PHE A 85 14.83 7.36 -46.43
N MET A 86 15.52 6.38 -45.84
CA MET A 86 16.38 5.46 -46.57
C MET A 86 15.57 4.55 -47.51
N GLU A 87 14.39 4.10 -47.08
CA GLU A 87 13.47 3.34 -47.92
C GLU A 87 13.04 4.16 -49.14
N PHE A 88 12.67 5.43 -48.94
CA PHE A 88 12.31 6.33 -50.04
C PHE A 88 13.44 6.46 -51.06
N PHE A 89 14.67 6.73 -50.61
CA PHE A 89 15.83 6.90 -51.51
C PHE A 89 16.40 5.61 -52.09
N SER A 90 15.95 4.45 -51.61
CA SER A 90 16.28 3.13 -52.20
C SER A 90 15.51 2.86 -53.51
N ARG A 91 14.37 3.52 -53.72
CA ARG A 91 13.52 3.29 -54.90
C ARG A 91 14.14 3.93 -56.15
N ARG A 92 13.91 3.29 -57.30
CA ARG A 92 14.48 3.68 -58.60
C ARG A 92 14.20 5.16 -58.90
N TYR A 93 15.22 5.87 -59.41
CA TYR A 93 15.18 7.29 -59.80
C TYR A 93 14.94 8.31 -58.66
N ARG A 94 14.73 7.91 -57.40
CA ARG A 94 14.46 8.86 -56.30
C ARG A 94 15.66 9.74 -55.97
N ARG A 95 16.88 9.20 -55.99
CA ARG A 95 18.11 9.99 -55.79
C ARG A 95 18.31 11.05 -56.88
N GLU A 96 18.05 10.71 -58.13
CA GLU A 96 18.20 11.64 -59.27
C GLU A 96 17.14 12.76 -59.23
N LEU A 97 15.91 12.43 -58.83
CA LEU A 97 14.79 13.38 -58.81
C LEU A 97 14.81 14.33 -57.61
N PHE A 98 15.21 13.82 -56.43
CA PHE A 98 15.08 14.53 -55.15
C PHE A 98 16.42 14.83 -54.46
N GLY A 99 17.53 14.20 -54.85
CA GLY A 99 18.82 14.37 -54.17
C GLY A 99 19.31 15.82 -54.13
N HIS A 100 19.05 16.59 -55.18
CA HIS A 100 19.41 18.01 -55.30
C HIS A 100 18.35 18.99 -54.76
N ARG A 101 17.24 18.48 -54.20
CA ARG A 101 16.21 19.32 -53.56
C ARG A 101 16.61 19.61 -52.13
N SER A 102 16.27 20.81 -51.64
CA SER A 102 16.46 21.14 -50.22
C SER A 102 15.61 20.23 -49.33
N LEU A 103 16.12 19.89 -48.15
CA LEU A 103 15.40 19.10 -47.15
C LEU A 103 14.08 19.76 -46.74
N GLY A 104 14.08 21.08 -46.61
CA GLY A 104 12.87 21.86 -46.32
C GLY A 104 11.77 21.64 -47.35
N PHE A 105 12.08 21.82 -48.63
CA PHE A 105 11.12 21.60 -49.71
C PHE A 105 10.67 20.13 -49.78
N PHE A 106 11.62 19.20 -49.63
CA PHE A 106 11.33 17.78 -49.67
C PHE A 106 10.35 17.33 -48.59
N LEU A 107 10.59 17.71 -47.33
CA LEU A 107 9.74 17.32 -46.20
C LEU A 107 8.35 17.96 -46.25
N GLU A 108 8.20 19.13 -46.87
CA GLU A 108 6.89 19.74 -47.12
C GLU A 108 6.06 18.96 -48.14
N GLN A 109 6.71 18.41 -49.17
CA GLN A 109 6.07 17.66 -50.25
C GLN A 109 5.84 16.18 -49.91
N HIS A 110 6.53 15.67 -48.89
CA HIS A 110 6.49 14.26 -48.48
C HIS A 110 6.13 14.09 -46.98
N PRO A 111 4.90 14.45 -46.58
CA PRO A 111 4.46 14.33 -45.18
C PRO A 111 4.47 12.89 -44.67
N GLU A 112 4.47 11.88 -45.55
CA GLU A 112 4.61 10.47 -45.19
C GLU A 112 6.00 10.10 -44.63
N ILE A 113 7.02 10.93 -44.88
CA ILE A 113 8.41 10.69 -44.44
C ILE A 113 8.69 11.40 -43.11
N ASN A 114 7.97 12.50 -42.83
CA ASN A 114 8.00 13.20 -41.56
C ASN A 114 6.57 13.63 -41.16
N PRO A 115 5.76 12.68 -40.66
CA PRO A 115 4.36 12.92 -40.33
C PRO A 115 4.14 13.86 -39.14
N ALA A 116 5.10 13.95 -38.21
CA ALA A 116 4.98 14.81 -37.03
C ALA A 116 5.11 16.31 -37.36
N ARG A 117 5.76 16.66 -38.49
CA ARG A 117 6.17 18.02 -38.94
C ARG A 117 7.02 18.80 -37.93
N MET A 118 6.62 18.87 -36.67
CA MET A 118 7.39 19.39 -35.55
C MET A 118 8.05 18.25 -34.79
N PRO A 119 9.38 18.31 -34.55
CA PRO A 119 10.03 17.35 -33.69
C PRO A 119 9.54 17.55 -32.25
N MET A 120 9.38 16.46 -31.50
CA MET A 120 9.23 16.60 -30.06
C MET A 120 10.57 17.06 -29.47
N VAL A 121 10.58 18.28 -28.96
CA VAL A 121 11.74 18.92 -28.32
C VAL A 121 11.59 18.80 -26.82
N VAL A 122 12.64 18.33 -26.15
CA VAL A 122 12.68 18.12 -24.70
C VAL A 122 13.94 18.74 -24.12
N GLU A 123 13.83 19.40 -22.96
CA GLU A 123 15.00 19.93 -22.27
C GLU A 123 15.80 18.81 -21.59
N ALA A 124 17.12 18.96 -21.57
CA ALA A 124 18.03 17.93 -21.07
C ALA A 124 17.81 17.61 -19.59
N ASP A 125 17.35 18.58 -18.80
CA ASP A 125 17.07 18.46 -17.36
C ASP A 125 15.64 17.99 -17.04
N ALA A 126 14.80 17.79 -18.06
CA ALA A 126 13.46 17.24 -17.88
C ALA A 126 13.52 15.82 -17.29
N SER A 127 12.57 15.53 -16.39
CA SER A 127 12.39 14.19 -15.82
C SER A 127 11.99 13.19 -16.91
N LEU A 128 12.51 11.96 -16.84
CA LEU A 128 12.09 10.90 -17.76
C LEU A 128 10.58 10.65 -17.70
N ASP A 129 10.00 10.74 -16.49
CA ASP A 129 8.58 10.45 -16.26
C ASP A 129 7.67 11.51 -16.91
N ASP A 130 8.02 12.79 -16.81
CA ASP A 130 7.28 13.91 -17.44
C ASP A 130 7.32 13.81 -18.97
N VAL A 131 8.50 13.48 -19.53
CA VAL A 131 8.68 13.33 -20.97
C VAL A 131 7.86 12.15 -21.51
N ALA A 132 7.77 11.06 -20.74
CA ALA A 132 6.94 9.92 -21.14
C ALA A 132 5.44 10.20 -21.06
N GLU A 133 4.99 10.96 -20.07
CA GLU A 133 3.60 11.43 -20.02
C GLU A 133 3.28 12.32 -21.24
N GLN A 134 4.20 13.21 -21.62
CA GLN A 134 4.07 14.03 -22.82
C GLN A 134 4.03 13.18 -24.10
N LEU A 135 4.83 12.12 -24.18
CA LEU A 135 4.83 11.15 -25.28
C LEU A 135 3.53 10.35 -25.38
N MET A 136 2.96 9.94 -24.25
CA MET A 136 1.72 9.15 -24.19
C MET A 136 0.46 10.01 -24.32
N GLY A 137 0.50 11.26 -23.85
CA GLY A 137 -0.62 12.20 -23.86
C GLY A 137 -0.79 12.96 -25.18
N ALA A 138 0.24 13.04 -26.02
CA ALA A 138 0.09 13.51 -27.39
C ALA A 138 -0.85 12.55 -28.13
N HIS A 139 -1.92 13.07 -28.75
CA HIS A 139 -2.82 12.37 -29.68
C HIS A 139 -2.06 11.36 -30.57
N PRO A 140 -2.71 10.31 -31.13
CA PRO A 140 -2.04 9.24 -31.89
C PRO A 140 -1.38 9.78 -33.17
N GLN A 141 -0.25 10.46 -33.00
CA GLN A 141 0.73 10.75 -34.01
C GLN A 141 1.60 9.50 -34.12
N PRO A 142 2.08 9.17 -35.32
CA PRO A 142 3.07 8.12 -35.47
C PRO A 142 4.27 8.44 -34.56
N MET A 143 4.54 7.53 -33.62
CA MET A 143 5.64 7.61 -32.67
C MET A 143 6.94 7.92 -33.42
N THR A 144 7.48 9.13 -33.25
CA THR A 144 8.80 9.46 -33.80
C THR A 144 9.85 8.60 -33.13
N SER A 145 10.80 8.06 -33.91
CA SER A 145 11.80 7.13 -33.37
C SER A 145 12.79 7.81 -32.41
N ALA A 146 12.91 9.13 -32.52
CA ALA A 146 13.81 9.95 -31.72
C ALA A 146 13.16 11.29 -31.30
N LEU A 147 13.70 11.82 -30.20
CA LEU A 147 13.38 13.09 -29.56
C LEU A 147 14.56 14.03 -29.75
N VAL A 148 14.30 15.32 -29.93
CA VAL A 148 15.37 16.32 -29.98
C VAL A 148 15.61 16.85 -28.57
N VAL A 149 16.84 16.69 -28.07
CA VAL A 149 17.20 17.16 -26.74
C VAL A 149 17.88 18.51 -26.85
N THR A 150 17.35 19.50 -26.13
CA THR A 150 17.88 20.86 -26.05
C THR A 150 18.38 21.21 -24.66
N ARG A 151 19.21 22.25 -24.58
CA ARG A 151 19.50 22.97 -23.34
C ARG A 151 19.44 24.45 -23.65
N ASP A 152 18.63 25.19 -22.91
CA ASP A 152 18.42 26.63 -23.15
C ASP A 152 18.03 26.90 -24.62
N ASN A 153 17.15 26.05 -25.16
CA ASN A 153 16.69 26.11 -26.55
C ASN A 153 17.80 25.92 -27.62
N ARG A 154 18.94 25.35 -27.24
CA ARG A 154 20.03 24.96 -28.17
C ARG A 154 20.08 23.45 -28.33
N TYR A 155 20.20 23.00 -29.57
CA TYR A 155 20.35 21.58 -29.88
C TYR A 155 21.59 20.97 -29.21
N LEU A 156 21.37 19.85 -28.50
CA LEU A 156 22.43 19.12 -27.80
C LEU A 156 22.63 17.70 -28.37
N GLY A 157 21.55 17.06 -28.83
CA GLY A 157 21.58 15.71 -29.36
C GLY A 157 20.18 15.15 -29.56
N ILE A 158 20.10 13.83 -29.71
CA ILE A 158 18.82 13.12 -29.78
C ILE A 158 18.71 12.07 -28.66
N ALA A 159 17.50 11.68 -28.30
CA ALA A 159 17.24 10.53 -27.44
C ALA A 159 16.25 9.58 -28.15
N SER A 160 16.41 8.27 -27.98
CA SER A 160 15.45 7.33 -28.56
C SER A 160 14.18 7.24 -27.72
N SER A 161 13.02 7.39 -28.34
CA SER A 161 11.73 7.16 -27.68
C SER A 161 11.61 5.73 -27.15
N HIS A 162 12.23 4.76 -27.84
CA HIS A 162 12.26 3.37 -27.39
C HIS A 162 13.15 3.17 -26.15
N GLU A 163 14.35 3.76 -26.12
CA GLU A 163 15.24 3.69 -24.95
C GLU A 163 14.57 4.32 -23.72
N LEU A 164 13.90 5.46 -23.89
CA LEU A 164 13.13 6.12 -22.82
C LEU A 164 12.03 5.21 -22.26
N LEU A 165 11.16 4.67 -23.13
CA LEU A 165 10.08 3.78 -22.68
C LEU A 165 10.63 2.48 -22.04
N SER A 166 11.73 1.94 -22.57
CA SER A 166 12.39 0.77 -22.00
C SER A 166 12.94 1.05 -20.61
N GLU A 167 13.58 2.21 -20.41
CA GLU A 167 14.13 2.62 -19.12
C GLU A 167 13.04 2.84 -18.07
N ILE A 168 11.92 3.47 -18.46
CA ILE A 168 10.75 3.64 -17.58
C ILE A 168 10.13 2.29 -17.23
N THR A 169 9.96 1.42 -18.22
CA THR A 169 9.42 0.07 -18.01
C THR A 169 10.29 -0.70 -17.03
N ARG A 170 11.62 -0.67 -17.21
CA ARG A 170 12.59 -1.30 -16.32
C ARG A 170 12.47 -0.75 -14.89
N ARG A 171 12.47 0.57 -14.73
CA ARG A 171 12.32 1.24 -13.41
C ARG A 171 11.01 0.86 -12.74
N LYS A 172 9.90 0.86 -13.49
CA LYS A 172 8.58 0.47 -12.97
C LYS A 172 8.53 -1.00 -12.59
N GLN A 173 9.18 -1.89 -13.35
CA GLN A 173 9.30 -3.30 -13.00
C GLN A 173 10.14 -3.51 -11.73
N GLU A 174 11.24 -2.79 -11.56
CA GLU A 174 12.06 -2.83 -10.34
C GLU A 174 11.29 -2.31 -9.12
N GLU A 175 10.54 -1.22 -9.29
CA GLU A 175 9.66 -0.66 -8.25
C GLU A 175 8.56 -1.67 -7.87
N LEU A 176 7.89 -2.28 -8.86
CA LEU A 176 6.88 -3.30 -8.63
C LEU A 176 7.46 -4.55 -7.96
N TYR A 177 8.65 -4.98 -8.36
CA TYR A 177 9.35 -6.09 -7.72
C TYR A 177 9.68 -5.76 -6.27
N TYR A 178 10.20 -4.56 -6.00
CA TYR A 178 10.49 -4.11 -4.65
C TYR A 178 9.23 -4.09 -3.78
N LEU A 179 8.14 -3.51 -4.28
CA LEU A 179 6.84 -3.45 -3.58
C LEU A 179 6.22 -4.84 -3.34
N ALA A 180 6.45 -5.80 -4.24
CA ALA A 180 5.94 -7.16 -4.10
C ALA A 180 6.74 -7.99 -3.09
N HIS A 181 8.04 -7.70 -2.89
CA HIS A 181 8.97 -8.57 -2.16
C HIS A 181 9.58 -7.97 -0.89
N TYR A 182 9.48 -6.66 -0.68
CA TYR A 182 10.04 -5.97 0.48
C TYR A 182 8.94 -5.27 1.28
N ASP A 183 9.15 -5.15 2.59
CA ASP A 183 8.30 -4.37 3.48
C ASP A 183 8.56 -2.88 3.27
N ALA A 184 7.53 -2.13 2.87
CA ALA A 184 7.66 -0.72 2.49
C ALA A 184 8.12 0.19 3.64
N LEU A 185 7.85 -0.21 4.89
CA LEU A 185 8.25 0.56 6.06
C LEU A 185 9.73 0.34 6.41
N THR A 186 10.13 -0.92 6.59
CA THR A 186 11.43 -1.29 7.14
C THR A 186 12.50 -1.56 6.07
N GLY A 187 12.09 -1.75 4.81
CA GLY A 187 12.96 -2.00 3.66
C GLY A 187 13.61 -3.39 3.63
N ILE A 188 13.24 -4.28 4.58
CA ILE A 188 13.68 -5.69 4.61
C ILE A 188 12.68 -6.58 3.86
N PRO A 189 13.05 -7.81 3.48
CA PRO A 189 12.13 -8.79 2.88
C PRO A 189 10.77 -8.88 3.60
N ASN A 190 9.70 -8.99 2.82
CA ASN A 190 8.35 -9.24 3.35
C ASN A 190 8.08 -10.75 3.48
N ARG A 191 6.89 -11.10 3.98
CA ARG A 191 6.43 -12.49 4.13
C ARG A 191 6.55 -13.32 2.84
N MET A 192 6.26 -12.73 1.69
CA MET A 192 6.32 -13.45 0.40
C MET A 192 7.76 -13.84 0.06
N LEU A 193 8.69 -12.88 0.08
CA LEU A 193 10.09 -13.15 -0.21
C LEU A 193 10.74 -14.05 0.85
N PHE A 194 10.37 -13.91 2.12
CA PHE A 194 10.83 -14.80 3.19
C PHE A 194 10.42 -16.25 2.95
N THR A 195 9.14 -16.47 2.60
CA THR A 195 8.60 -17.81 2.35
C THR A 195 9.28 -18.47 1.15
N ASP A 196 9.53 -17.71 0.08
CA ASP A 196 10.27 -18.19 -1.09
C ASP A 196 11.70 -18.63 -0.71
N ARG A 197 12.43 -17.79 0.03
CA ARG A 197 13.79 -18.09 0.50
C ARG A 197 13.84 -19.27 1.47
N LEU A 198 12.86 -19.41 2.37
CA LEU A 198 12.74 -20.55 3.27
C LEU A 198 12.56 -21.85 2.47
N ASN A 199 11.64 -21.85 1.50
CA ASN A 199 11.44 -23.01 0.63
C ASN A 199 12.70 -23.37 -0.16
N GLN A 200 13.42 -22.37 -0.68
CA GLN A 200 14.69 -22.57 -1.37
C GLN A 200 15.74 -23.18 -0.43
N ALA A 201 15.93 -22.61 0.76
CA ALA A 201 16.89 -23.07 1.75
C ALA A 201 16.59 -24.52 2.18
N CYS A 202 15.34 -24.87 2.47
CA CYS A 202 14.97 -26.26 2.79
C CYS A 202 15.28 -27.24 1.64
N ARG A 203 15.04 -26.85 0.38
CA ARG A 203 15.36 -27.68 -0.80
C ARG A 203 16.87 -27.84 -1.01
N GLU A 204 17.66 -26.81 -0.70
CA GLU A 204 19.12 -26.87 -0.79
C GLU A 204 19.71 -27.68 0.36
N ALA A 205 19.20 -27.49 1.57
CA ALA A 205 19.56 -28.24 2.76
C ALA A 205 19.32 -29.74 2.59
N LEU A 206 18.17 -30.13 2.03
CA LEU A 206 17.87 -31.52 1.70
C LEU A 206 18.87 -32.13 0.69
N ARG A 207 19.33 -31.33 -0.30
CA ARG A 207 20.28 -31.78 -1.33
C ARG A 207 21.71 -31.91 -0.80
N HIS A 208 22.07 -31.11 0.19
CA HIS A 208 23.44 -30.99 0.70
C HIS A 208 23.64 -31.54 2.11
N ASP A 209 22.63 -32.21 2.67
CA ASP A 209 22.61 -32.73 4.05
C ASP A 209 22.99 -31.64 5.08
N ARG A 210 22.36 -30.47 4.93
CA ARG A 210 22.52 -29.32 5.83
C ARG A 210 21.28 -29.09 6.65
N GLU A 211 21.43 -28.27 7.68
CA GLU A 211 20.34 -27.80 8.50
C GLU A 211 20.06 -26.32 8.27
N VAL A 212 18.81 -25.93 8.48
CA VAL A 212 18.33 -24.55 8.39
C VAL A 212 17.66 -24.22 9.71
N ALA A 213 17.96 -23.06 10.27
CA ALA A 213 17.25 -22.57 11.45
C ALA A 213 16.33 -21.41 11.08
N LEU A 214 15.12 -21.45 11.63
CA LEU A 214 14.14 -20.37 11.55
C LEU A 214 13.94 -19.81 12.95
N LEU A 215 14.09 -18.50 13.10
CA LEU A 215 13.76 -17.76 14.30
C LEU A 215 12.52 -16.91 14.02
N PHE A 216 11.46 -17.08 14.80
CA PHE A 216 10.29 -16.22 14.81
C PHE A 216 10.43 -15.22 15.95
N VAL A 217 10.26 -13.93 15.68
CA VAL A 217 10.61 -12.84 16.58
C VAL A 217 9.43 -11.90 16.71
N ASP A 218 9.03 -11.59 17.94
CA ASP A 218 7.95 -10.64 18.24
C ASP A 218 8.43 -9.54 19.18
N VAL A 219 7.98 -8.31 18.92
CA VAL A 219 8.30 -7.15 19.76
C VAL A 219 7.33 -7.05 20.93
N ASP A 220 7.84 -7.30 22.14
CA ASP A 220 7.01 -7.36 23.33
C ASP A 220 6.29 -6.04 23.59
N ARG A 221 4.96 -6.12 23.76
CA ARG A 221 4.09 -4.98 24.13
C ARG A 221 4.13 -3.84 23.11
N PHE A 222 4.43 -4.11 21.85
CA PHE A 222 4.45 -3.09 20.80
C PHE A 222 3.12 -2.33 20.69
N LYS A 223 1.98 -3.02 20.86
CA LYS A 223 0.66 -2.38 20.94
C LYS A 223 0.58 -1.28 22.00
N GLN A 224 1.16 -1.50 23.19
CA GLN A 224 1.19 -0.48 24.25
C GLN A 224 2.05 0.73 23.85
N VAL A 225 3.10 0.50 23.05
CA VAL A 225 3.92 1.59 22.49
C VAL A 225 3.08 2.42 21.52
N ASN A 226 2.38 1.79 20.59
CA ASN A 226 1.49 2.50 19.66
C ASN A 226 0.39 3.26 20.41
N ASP A 227 -0.24 2.60 21.38
CA ASP A 227 -1.30 3.21 22.20
C ASP A 227 -0.80 4.41 23.01
N SER A 228 0.46 4.40 23.46
CA SER A 228 1.02 5.45 24.33
C SER A 228 1.76 6.57 23.57
N MET A 229 2.35 6.27 22.41
CA MET A 229 3.29 7.14 21.71
C MET A 229 2.90 7.42 20.26
N GLY A 230 1.82 6.82 19.77
CA GLY A 230 1.32 6.97 18.40
C GLY A 230 2.06 6.10 17.38
N HIS A 231 1.41 5.85 16.25
CA HIS A 231 1.91 4.93 15.22
C HIS A 231 3.16 5.43 14.53
N ALA A 232 3.33 6.74 14.32
CA ALA A 232 4.55 7.30 13.76
C ALA A 232 5.80 6.98 14.61
N PHE A 233 5.66 6.92 15.94
CA PHE A 233 6.73 6.50 16.84
C PHE A 233 6.96 4.99 16.76
N GLY A 234 5.88 4.21 16.73
CA GLY A 234 5.92 2.75 16.53
C GLY A 234 6.60 2.35 15.21
N ASP A 235 6.31 3.07 14.13
CA ASP A 235 6.91 2.85 12.82
C ASP A 235 8.41 3.12 12.84
N GLY A 236 8.82 4.24 13.44
CA GLY A 236 10.24 4.54 13.67
C GLY A 236 10.93 3.47 14.51
N LEU A 237 10.25 2.97 15.54
CA LEU A 237 10.73 1.88 16.38
C LEU A 237 10.90 0.58 15.60
N LEU A 238 9.93 0.19 14.75
CA LEU A 238 10.03 -0.98 13.89
C LEU A 238 11.19 -0.88 12.90
N CYS A 239 11.42 0.29 12.31
CA CYS A 239 12.58 0.55 11.45
C CYS A 239 13.91 0.35 12.20
N ALA A 240 14.01 0.87 13.42
CA ALA A 240 15.21 0.71 14.24
C ALA A 240 15.43 -0.73 14.70
N ILE A 241 14.36 -1.45 15.05
CA ILE A 241 14.42 -2.88 15.38
C ILE A 241 14.89 -3.66 14.15
N ALA A 242 14.29 -3.45 12.98
CA ALA A 242 14.68 -4.12 11.74
C ALA A 242 16.16 -3.91 11.40
N GLN A 243 16.68 -2.69 11.59
CA GLN A 243 18.10 -2.39 11.42
C GLN A 243 18.98 -3.16 12.41
N ARG A 244 18.61 -3.16 13.70
CA ARG A 244 19.38 -3.84 14.75
C ARG A 244 19.36 -5.37 14.59
N LEU A 245 18.24 -5.94 14.13
CA LEU A 245 18.14 -7.36 13.76
C LEU A 245 19.10 -7.69 12.61
N ARG A 246 19.15 -6.85 11.56
CA ARG A 246 20.08 -6.99 10.42
C ARG A 246 21.55 -6.93 10.83
N GLU A 247 21.90 -6.01 11.73
CA GLU A 247 23.28 -5.87 12.24
C GLU A 247 23.74 -7.08 13.06
N CYS A 248 22.78 -7.78 13.70
CA CYS A 248 23.07 -9.03 14.40
C CYS A 248 23.17 -10.22 13.43
N ALA A 249 22.37 -10.24 12.37
CA ALA A 249 22.39 -11.30 11.37
C ALA A 249 23.66 -11.27 10.50
N ARG A 250 24.03 -12.40 9.88
CA ARG A 250 25.09 -12.43 8.86
C ARG A 250 24.51 -12.01 7.51
N GLU A 251 25.37 -11.62 6.57
CA GLU A 251 24.94 -11.30 5.18
C GLU A 251 24.21 -12.45 4.49
N SER A 252 24.56 -13.71 4.82
CA SER A 252 23.90 -14.91 4.31
C SER A 252 22.53 -15.17 4.91
N ASP A 253 22.25 -14.60 6.09
CA ASP A 253 21.00 -14.81 6.79
C ASP A 253 19.94 -13.86 6.23
N THR A 254 18.69 -14.31 6.18
CA THR A 254 17.57 -13.45 5.75
C THR A 254 16.80 -12.97 6.95
N VAL A 255 16.79 -11.66 7.19
CA VAL A 255 15.89 -10.99 8.14
C VAL A 255 14.68 -10.47 7.37
N ALA A 256 13.48 -10.76 7.83
CA ALA A 256 12.23 -10.36 7.20
C ALA A 256 11.23 -9.83 8.22
N ARG A 257 10.29 -9.00 7.75
CA ARG A 257 9.11 -8.60 8.51
C ARG A 257 7.89 -9.34 7.95
N LEU A 258 7.17 -10.02 8.83
CA LEU A 258 6.03 -10.86 8.42
C LEU A 258 4.69 -10.11 8.48
N GLY A 259 4.64 -9.02 9.24
CA GLY A 259 3.49 -8.14 9.43
C GLY A 259 3.47 -7.59 10.85
N GLY A 260 2.81 -6.45 11.10
CA GLY A 260 2.70 -5.88 12.45
C GLY A 260 4.06 -5.72 13.14
N ASP A 261 4.20 -6.31 14.32
CA ASP A 261 5.40 -6.40 15.16
C ASP A 261 6.18 -7.72 15.01
N GLU A 262 5.85 -8.54 14.01
CA GLU A 262 6.46 -9.84 13.77
C GLU A 262 7.60 -9.79 12.75
N PHE A 263 8.71 -10.39 13.13
CA PHE A 263 9.90 -10.58 12.31
C PHE A 263 10.27 -12.05 12.23
N ALA A 264 11.00 -12.42 11.19
CA ALA A 264 11.58 -13.74 11.07
C ALA A 264 13.02 -13.67 10.57
N ILE A 265 13.84 -14.61 11.05
CA ILE A 265 15.23 -14.75 10.62
C ILE A 265 15.47 -16.18 10.15
N LEU A 266 15.99 -16.31 8.94
CA LEU A 266 16.38 -17.56 8.32
C LEU A 266 17.90 -17.67 8.31
N MET A 267 18.43 -18.71 8.93
CA MET A 267 19.86 -19.04 8.92
C MET A 267 20.07 -20.30 8.08
N ASP A 268 20.85 -20.18 7.01
CA ASP A 268 21.25 -21.31 6.18
C ASP A 268 22.59 -21.91 6.65
N GLY A 269 22.74 -23.22 6.52
CA GLY A 269 23.98 -23.94 6.82
C GLY A 269 24.38 -23.92 8.31
N VAL A 270 23.40 -23.98 9.21
CA VAL A 270 23.67 -24.11 10.65
C VAL A 270 24.20 -25.50 10.99
N ARG A 271 24.99 -25.62 12.06
CA ARG A 271 25.52 -26.90 12.56
C ARG A 271 24.61 -27.59 13.57
N GLY A 272 23.51 -26.93 13.91
CA GLY A 272 22.52 -27.37 14.88
C GLY A 272 21.93 -26.23 15.69
N ARG A 273 21.08 -26.60 16.64
CA ARG A 273 20.28 -25.68 17.47
C ARG A 273 21.09 -24.63 18.22
N VAL A 274 22.29 -24.98 18.67
CA VAL A 274 23.20 -24.07 19.41
C VAL A 274 23.56 -22.82 18.60
N ASP A 275 23.71 -22.93 17.28
CA ASP A 275 24.03 -21.77 16.42
C ASP A 275 22.85 -20.78 16.39
N ALA A 276 21.63 -21.30 16.31
CA ALA A 276 20.40 -20.50 16.32
C ALA A 276 20.14 -19.85 17.68
N GLU A 277 20.37 -20.60 18.77
CA GLU A 277 20.27 -20.09 20.15
C GLU A 277 21.32 -19.00 20.43
N SER A 278 22.52 -19.14 19.88
CA SER A 278 23.56 -18.11 19.96
C SER A 278 23.13 -16.81 19.27
N LEU A 279 22.52 -16.89 18.09
CA LEU A 279 21.94 -15.71 17.43
C LEU A 279 20.79 -15.13 18.27
N ALA A 280 19.86 -15.95 18.73
CA ALA A 280 18.72 -15.50 19.54
C ALA A 280 19.17 -14.78 20.83
N GLN A 281 20.14 -15.33 21.55
CA GLN A 281 20.73 -14.71 22.73
C GLN A 281 21.35 -13.35 22.42
N ARG A 282 22.04 -13.23 21.28
CA ARG A 282 22.64 -11.97 20.82
C ARG A 282 21.58 -10.94 20.44
N LEU A 283 20.49 -11.35 19.79
CA LEU A 283 19.36 -10.48 19.45
C LEU A 283 18.68 -9.93 20.72
N VAL A 284 18.36 -10.81 21.68
CA VAL A 284 17.78 -10.40 22.98
C VAL A 284 18.71 -9.43 23.71
N GLN A 285 20.03 -9.69 23.71
CA GLN A 285 21.00 -8.81 24.35
C GLN A 285 21.12 -7.45 23.65
N ALA A 286 21.13 -7.41 22.31
CA ALA A 286 21.18 -6.18 21.53
C ALA A 286 19.94 -5.30 21.79
N MET A 287 18.78 -5.89 22.04
CA MET A 287 17.55 -5.16 22.32
C MET A 287 17.50 -4.52 23.71
N ARG A 288 18.41 -4.87 24.63
CA ARG A 288 18.53 -4.21 25.94
C ARG A 288 19.03 -2.77 25.83
N GLU A 289 19.76 -2.44 24.77
CA GLU A 289 20.21 -1.08 24.51
C GLU A 289 19.01 -0.20 24.14
N PRO A 290 18.84 0.98 24.75
CA PRO A 290 17.76 1.89 24.38
C PRO A 290 17.77 2.19 22.88
N ILE A 291 16.59 2.23 22.27
CA ILE A 291 16.39 2.68 20.90
C ILE A 291 16.02 4.16 20.97
N ARG A 292 16.82 5.01 20.31
CA ARG A 292 16.53 6.43 20.19
C ARG A 292 15.71 6.69 18.92
N ILE A 293 14.49 7.16 19.10
CA ILE A 293 13.62 7.63 18.03
C ILE A 293 13.37 9.11 18.29
N GLN A 294 13.83 9.98 17.38
CA GLN A 294 13.85 11.43 17.56
C GLN A 294 14.63 11.85 18.83
N GLU A 295 13.99 12.56 19.77
CA GLU A 295 14.58 13.01 21.04
C GLU A 295 14.25 12.10 22.24
N ARG A 296 13.68 10.92 22.00
CA ARG A 296 13.24 10.00 23.05
C ARG A 296 13.97 8.68 22.97
N GLU A 297 14.27 8.10 24.13
CA GLU A 297 14.84 6.77 24.26
C GLU A 297 13.78 5.80 24.81
N MET A 298 13.68 4.62 24.22
CA MET A 298 12.77 3.57 24.65
C MET A 298 13.50 2.23 24.76
N ARG A 299 13.14 1.44 25.77
CA ARG A 299 13.55 0.05 25.88
C ARG A 299 12.42 -0.86 25.43
N VAL A 300 12.76 -1.80 24.57
CA VAL A 300 11.87 -2.87 24.11
C VAL A 300 12.53 -4.22 24.41
N SER A 301 11.73 -5.27 24.44
CA SER A 301 12.23 -6.64 24.52
C SER A 301 11.64 -7.48 23.40
N LEU A 302 12.25 -8.64 23.15
CA LEU A 302 11.80 -9.58 22.15
C LEU A 302 11.41 -10.91 22.81
N SER A 303 10.38 -11.53 22.26
CA SER A 303 10.11 -12.95 22.46
C SER A 303 10.49 -13.68 21.16
N ILE A 304 11.34 -14.72 21.27
CA ILE A 304 11.89 -15.42 20.10
C ILE A 304 11.64 -16.92 20.20
N GLY A 305 11.14 -17.53 19.13
CA GLY A 305 10.98 -18.97 19.00
C GLY A 305 11.87 -19.52 17.89
N ILE A 306 12.42 -20.73 18.08
CA ILE A 306 13.41 -21.32 17.17
C ILE A 306 12.95 -22.69 16.68
N ALA A 307 12.98 -22.94 15.38
CA ALA A 307 12.74 -24.25 14.79
C ALA A 307 13.85 -24.62 13.78
N LEU A 308 14.18 -25.91 13.66
CA LEU A 308 15.20 -26.44 12.75
C LEU A 308 14.64 -27.38 11.68
N TYR A 309 15.03 -27.14 10.44
CA TYR A 309 14.93 -28.12 9.36
C TYR A 309 16.15 -29.02 9.32
N PRO A 310 16.02 -30.35 9.11
CA PRO A 310 14.78 -31.13 9.05
C PRO A 310 14.36 -31.71 10.42
N GLN A 311 15.06 -31.36 11.51
CA GLN A 311 14.90 -31.97 12.84
C GLN A 311 13.50 -31.78 13.42
N ASP A 312 12.99 -30.55 13.37
CA ASP A 312 11.70 -30.19 13.94
C ASP A 312 10.56 -30.44 12.95
N ASP A 313 10.76 -30.14 11.67
CA ASP A 313 9.85 -30.55 10.58
C ASP A 313 10.57 -30.58 9.22
N ARG A 314 10.01 -31.35 8.28
CA ARG A 314 10.43 -31.41 6.87
C ARG A 314 9.57 -30.55 5.94
N ASP A 315 8.49 -29.97 6.46
CA ASP A 315 7.69 -28.97 5.75
C ASP A 315 8.05 -27.54 6.20
N ALA A 316 8.33 -26.67 5.22
CA ALA A 316 8.71 -25.28 5.46
C ALA A 316 7.59 -24.47 6.14
N GLY A 317 6.33 -24.71 5.78
CA GLY A 317 5.19 -24.05 6.41
C GLY A 317 5.01 -24.47 7.87
N ALA A 318 5.16 -25.77 8.14
CA ALA A 318 5.10 -26.32 9.49
C ALA A 318 6.24 -25.79 10.40
N LEU A 319 7.43 -25.53 9.86
CA LEU A 319 8.53 -24.92 10.62
C LEU A 319 8.20 -23.52 11.14
N LEU A 320 7.55 -22.69 10.30
CA LEU A 320 7.14 -21.36 10.73
C LEU A 320 6.16 -21.43 11.91
N SER A 321 5.17 -22.33 11.81
CA SER A 321 4.20 -22.57 12.88
C SER A 321 4.84 -23.10 14.17
N LYS A 322 5.87 -23.94 14.06
CA LYS A 322 6.62 -24.48 15.22
C LYS A 322 7.48 -23.42 15.90
N ALA A 323 8.12 -22.54 15.13
CA ALA A 323 8.85 -21.43 15.69
C ALA A 323 7.92 -20.40 16.35
N ASP A 324 6.77 -20.10 15.75
CA ASP A 324 5.73 -19.27 16.37
C ASP A 324 5.25 -19.88 17.71
N ALA A 325 4.98 -21.18 17.75
CA ALA A 325 4.63 -21.89 18.98
C ALA A 325 5.68 -21.71 20.09
N ALA A 326 6.95 -21.89 19.77
CA ALA A 326 8.05 -21.71 20.72
C ALA A 326 8.18 -20.26 21.20
N MET A 327 7.92 -19.28 20.32
CA MET A 327 7.91 -17.85 20.65
C MET A 327 6.79 -17.51 21.63
N TYR A 328 5.59 -18.07 21.40
CA TYR A 328 4.45 -17.86 22.28
C TYR A 328 4.72 -18.38 23.70
N GLU A 329 5.40 -19.52 23.84
CA GLU A 329 5.81 -20.02 25.16
C GLU A 329 6.75 -19.05 25.90
N VAL A 330 7.61 -18.33 25.17
CA VAL A 330 8.41 -17.26 25.77
C VAL A 330 7.49 -16.14 26.27
N LYS A 331 6.47 -15.74 25.48
CA LYS A 331 5.52 -14.70 25.88
C LYS A 331 4.76 -15.06 27.15
N THR A 332 4.32 -16.31 27.30
CA THR A 332 3.59 -16.79 28.48
C THR A 332 4.51 -17.02 29.68
N SER A 333 5.78 -17.37 29.44
CA SER A 333 6.80 -17.59 30.48
C SER A 333 7.46 -16.31 31.01
N GLY A 334 6.97 -15.12 30.63
CA GLY A 334 7.46 -13.84 31.14
C GLY A 334 8.05 -12.88 30.12
N ARG A 335 8.08 -13.25 28.83
CA ARG A 335 8.64 -12.46 27.70
C ARG A 335 10.16 -12.26 27.79
N ASN A 336 10.74 -11.47 26.88
CA ASN A 336 12.15 -11.08 26.90
C ASN A 336 13.14 -12.26 26.94
N GLY A 337 13.06 -13.13 25.93
CA GLY A 337 13.87 -14.33 25.88
C GLY A 337 13.72 -15.08 24.57
N PHE A 338 14.25 -16.29 24.55
CA PHE A 338 14.07 -17.20 23.43
C PHE A 338 13.82 -18.63 23.90
N ARG A 339 13.18 -19.43 23.06
CA ARG A 339 13.01 -20.86 23.28
C ARG A 339 13.12 -21.61 21.96
N SER A 340 13.76 -22.76 22.04
CA SER A 340 13.80 -23.77 20.99
C SER A 340 12.55 -24.63 21.01
N PHE A 341 11.99 -24.92 19.84
CA PHE A 341 10.90 -25.88 19.71
C PHE A 341 11.34 -27.24 20.25
N GLU A 342 10.56 -27.80 21.17
CA GLU A 342 10.77 -29.12 21.74
C GLU A 342 9.56 -30.03 21.45
N PRO A 343 9.75 -31.20 20.81
CA PRO A 343 8.69 -32.18 20.62
C PRO A 343 8.17 -32.68 21.99
N GLY A 344 6.93 -32.36 22.33
CA GLY A 344 6.33 -32.71 23.63
C GLY A 344 6.10 -31.51 24.56
N ALA A 345 6.69 -30.34 24.28
CA ALA A 345 6.23 -29.05 24.78
C ALA A 345 4.93 -28.60 24.06
N SER A 346 4.01 -29.54 23.84
CA SER A 346 2.77 -29.34 23.09
C SER A 346 1.71 -28.62 23.93
N SER A 347 2.03 -27.48 24.55
CA SER A 347 0.98 -26.62 25.11
C SER A 347 0.31 -25.82 23.98
N TYR A 348 1.02 -25.30 22.99
CA TYR A 348 0.44 -24.41 21.96
C TYR A 348 -0.52 -25.10 20.98
N CYS A 349 -0.18 -26.30 20.48
CA CYS A 349 -1.13 -27.06 19.64
C CYS A 349 -2.33 -27.52 20.48
N SER A 350 -2.15 -27.78 21.78
CA SER A 350 -3.26 -28.12 22.67
C SER A 350 -4.09 -26.90 23.04
N GLU A 351 -3.52 -25.71 23.23
CA GLU A 351 -4.24 -24.50 23.65
C GLU A 351 -4.96 -23.84 22.48
N LYS A 352 -4.38 -23.81 21.28
CA LYS A 352 -5.07 -23.32 20.06
C LYS A 352 -6.15 -24.30 19.64
N SER A 353 -5.89 -25.62 19.66
CA SER A 353 -6.92 -26.65 19.42
C SER A 353 -7.96 -26.69 20.55
N SER A 354 -7.58 -26.44 21.81
CA SER A 354 -8.52 -26.34 22.94
C SER A 354 -9.36 -25.09 22.80
N LEU A 355 -8.78 -23.94 22.44
CA LEU A 355 -9.52 -22.70 22.26
C LEU A 355 -10.42 -22.78 21.03
N GLU A 356 -10.00 -23.42 19.94
CA GLU A 356 -10.85 -23.72 18.78
C GLU A 356 -12.01 -24.65 19.17
N ALA A 357 -11.72 -25.73 19.92
CA ALA A 357 -12.75 -26.63 20.44
C ALA A 357 -13.67 -25.96 21.48
N GLU A 358 -13.16 -24.99 22.24
CA GLU A 358 -13.90 -24.15 23.18
C GLU A 358 -14.76 -23.14 22.42
N LEU A 359 -14.26 -22.49 21.37
CA LEU A 359 -15.00 -21.57 20.51
C LEU A 359 -16.17 -22.26 19.81
N LYS A 360 -15.93 -23.48 19.31
CA LYS A 360 -16.99 -24.30 18.73
C LYS A 360 -18.09 -24.62 19.75
N ARG A 361 -17.71 -25.00 20.97
CA ARG A 361 -18.65 -25.23 22.08
C ARG A 361 -19.34 -23.94 22.54
N ALA A 362 -18.64 -22.81 22.52
CA ALA A 362 -19.14 -21.52 22.95
C ALA A 362 -20.32 -21.07 22.08
N LEU A 363 -20.26 -21.34 20.77
CA LEU A 363 -21.37 -21.08 19.86
C LEU A 363 -22.60 -21.93 20.21
N ASP A 364 -22.40 -23.23 20.47
CA ASP A 364 -23.48 -24.17 20.80
C ASP A 364 -24.09 -23.91 22.19
N HIS A 365 -23.29 -23.42 23.14
CA HIS A 365 -23.68 -23.17 24.53
C HIS A 365 -24.15 -21.73 24.80
N GLY A 366 -24.14 -20.85 23.80
CA GLY A 366 -24.55 -19.46 23.97
C GLY A 366 -23.63 -18.65 24.89
N GLU A 367 -22.32 -18.89 24.80
CA GLU A 367 -21.31 -18.21 25.64
C GLU A 367 -20.88 -16.85 25.05
N PHE A 368 -21.37 -16.46 23.88
CA PHE A 368 -21.11 -15.14 23.30
C PHE A 368 -22.14 -14.12 23.79
N ALA A 369 -21.66 -12.89 23.99
CA ALA A 369 -22.50 -11.74 24.33
C ALA A 369 -22.07 -10.53 23.49
N LEU A 370 -22.99 -9.61 23.22
CA LEU A 370 -22.67 -8.34 22.60
C LEU A 370 -22.62 -7.23 23.66
N CYS A 371 -21.56 -6.44 23.61
CA CYS A 371 -21.52 -5.12 24.23
C CYS A 371 -21.70 -4.07 23.16
N TYR A 372 -22.23 -2.91 23.54
CA TYR A 372 -22.55 -1.83 22.61
C TYR A 372 -21.84 -0.55 23.03
N GLN A 373 -21.21 0.12 22.08
CA GLN A 373 -20.56 1.40 22.31
C GLN A 373 -21.26 2.52 21.53
N PRO A 374 -21.68 3.62 22.18
CA PRO A 374 -22.42 4.69 21.51
C PRO A 374 -21.52 5.55 20.61
N GLN A 375 -22.13 6.00 19.50
CA GLN A 375 -21.61 6.97 18.54
C GLN A 375 -22.40 8.28 18.70
N ILE A 376 -21.69 9.39 18.88
CA ILE A 376 -22.26 10.70 19.20
C ILE A 376 -22.17 11.63 17.98
N ASP A 377 -23.29 12.23 17.60
CA ASP A 377 -23.36 13.33 16.62
C ASP A 377 -22.71 14.57 17.24
N LEU A 378 -21.65 15.07 16.61
CA LEU A 378 -20.85 16.18 17.14
C LEU A 378 -21.56 17.53 17.04
N ALA A 379 -22.54 17.67 16.13
CA ALA A 379 -23.30 18.90 15.97
C ALA A 379 -24.42 19.01 17.01
N ARG A 380 -25.07 17.89 17.36
CA ARG A 380 -26.22 17.85 18.27
C ARG A 380 -25.84 17.42 19.69
N GLY A 381 -24.72 16.74 19.86
CA GLY A 381 -24.31 16.11 21.11
C GLY A 381 -25.23 15.01 21.59
N MET A 382 -25.86 14.30 20.65
CA MET A 382 -26.81 13.23 20.93
C MET A 382 -26.30 11.89 20.39
N PRO A 383 -26.64 10.76 21.05
CA PRO A 383 -26.36 9.43 20.50
C PRO A 383 -27.16 9.21 19.21
N VAL A 384 -26.49 8.80 18.14
CA VAL A 384 -27.10 8.53 16.82
C VAL A 384 -26.86 7.11 16.32
N GLY A 385 -25.89 6.42 16.89
CA GLY A 385 -25.61 5.03 16.57
C GLY A 385 -24.91 4.32 17.71
N VAL A 386 -24.70 3.02 17.52
CA VAL A 386 -23.93 2.15 18.39
C VAL A 386 -23.16 1.15 17.55
N GLU A 387 -22.01 0.73 18.04
CA GLU A 387 -21.25 -0.38 17.47
C GLU A 387 -21.44 -1.64 18.33
N ALA A 388 -21.79 -2.76 17.70
CA ALA A 388 -21.91 -4.07 18.32
C ALA A 388 -20.53 -4.75 18.42
N LEU A 389 -20.08 -4.97 19.64
CA LEU A 389 -18.77 -5.51 19.96
C LEU A 389 -18.91 -6.84 20.67
N ILE A 390 -18.50 -7.92 20.00
CA ILE A 390 -18.56 -9.27 20.56
C ILE A 390 -17.69 -9.41 21.82
N ARG A 391 -18.17 -10.19 22.77
CA ARG A 391 -17.45 -10.65 23.96
C ARG A 391 -17.70 -12.14 24.10
N TRP A 392 -16.71 -12.85 24.64
CA TRP A 392 -16.87 -14.26 24.98
C TRP A 392 -16.91 -14.40 26.50
N VAL A 393 -18.07 -14.84 27.02
CA VAL A 393 -18.29 -15.14 28.43
C VAL A 393 -17.74 -16.54 28.72
N HIS A 394 -16.43 -16.64 28.83
CA HIS A 394 -15.76 -17.91 29.00
C HIS A 394 -15.98 -18.48 30.42
N PRO A 395 -16.39 -19.76 30.59
CA PRO A 395 -16.73 -20.34 31.89
C PRO A 395 -15.63 -20.24 32.96
N SER A 396 -14.37 -20.46 32.56
CA SER A 396 -13.21 -20.38 33.47
C SER A 396 -12.39 -19.08 33.39
N ARG A 397 -12.42 -18.35 32.26
CA ARG A 397 -11.57 -17.17 32.02
C ARG A 397 -12.32 -15.85 32.16
N GLY A 398 -13.63 -15.90 32.41
CA GLY A 398 -14.47 -14.71 32.50
C GLY A 398 -14.70 -14.05 31.14
N LEU A 399 -14.94 -12.74 31.15
CA LEU A 399 -15.27 -11.99 29.93
C LEU A 399 -14.01 -11.70 29.09
N LEU A 400 -13.90 -12.35 27.94
CA LEU A 400 -12.81 -12.16 26.98
C LEU A 400 -13.18 -11.14 25.90
N ALA A 401 -12.18 -10.33 25.53
CA ALA A 401 -12.28 -9.34 24.45
C ALA A 401 -11.97 -9.98 23.09
N PRO A 402 -12.44 -9.39 21.96
CA PRO A 402 -12.23 -9.92 20.62
C PRO A 402 -10.78 -10.27 20.28
N GLY A 403 -9.83 -9.41 20.69
CA GLY A 403 -8.39 -9.61 20.44
C GLY A 403 -7.79 -10.87 21.08
N SER A 404 -8.53 -11.62 21.90
CA SER A 404 -8.08 -12.90 22.47
C SER A 404 -8.51 -14.12 21.65
N PHE A 405 -9.45 -14.00 20.71
CA PHE A 405 -10.02 -15.17 20.03
C PHE A 405 -10.41 -14.96 18.55
N ILE A 406 -10.51 -13.72 18.05
CA ILE A 406 -10.92 -13.45 16.66
C ILE A 406 -9.91 -14.04 15.66
N GLU A 407 -8.61 -13.88 15.91
CA GLU A 407 -7.56 -14.44 15.04
C GLU A 407 -7.73 -15.96 14.88
N ILE A 408 -7.93 -16.67 15.99
CA ILE A 408 -8.14 -18.13 15.99
C ILE A 408 -9.46 -18.49 15.29
N ALA A 409 -10.51 -17.68 15.46
CA ALA A 409 -11.77 -17.86 14.75
C ALA A 409 -11.61 -17.67 13.23
N GLU A 410 -10.78 -16.74 12.79
CA GLU A 410 -10.50 -16.51 11.37
C GLU A 410 -9.69 -17.65 10.76
N GLU A 411 -8.60 -18.06 11.41
CA GLU A 411 -7.76 -19.16 10.94
C GLU A 411 -8.50 -20.51 10.87
N SER A 412 -9.41 -20.76 11.83
CA SER A 412 -10.24 -21.97 11.87
C SER A 412 -11.50 -21.90 11.01
N GLY A 413 -11.83 -20.71 10.47
CA GLY A 413 -13.07 -20.46 9.74
C GLY A 413 -14.33 -20.36 10.62
N LEU A 414 -14.22 -20.51 11.94
CA LEU A 414 -15.31 -20.30 12.91
C LEU A 414 -15.80 -18.84 12.93
N ILE A 415 -15.05 -17.89 12.37
CA ILE A 415 -15.47 -16.50 12.25
C ILE A 415 -16.75 -16.35 11.43
N VAL A 416 -17.03 -17.25 10.47
CA VAL A 416 -18.24 -17.19 9.65
C VAL A 416 -19.49 -17.46 10.50
N PRO A 417 -19.63 -18.63 11.18
CA PRO A 417 -20.80 -18.88 12.02
C PRO A 417 -20.88 -17.94 13.24
N ILE A 418 -19.74 -17.48 13.78
CA ILE A 418 -19.74 -16.45 14.84
C ILE A 418 -20.28 -15.12 14.29
N GLY A 419 -19.82 -14.69 13.12
CA GLY A 419 -20.30 -13.46 12.48
C GLY A 419 -21.78 -13.51 12.13
N ASP A 420 -22.28 -14.67 11.69
CA ASP A 420 -23.71 -14.87 11.44
C ASP A 420 -24.53 -14.76 12.74
N TRP A 421 -24.04 -15.30 13.85
CA TRP A 421 -24.65 -15.12 15.18
C TRP A 421 -24.62 -13.65 15.64
N VAL A 422 -23.48 -12.95 15.48
CA VAL A 422 -23.33 -11.53 15.83
C VAL A 422 -24.35 -10.69 15.08
N LEU A 423 -24.48 -10.91 13.77
CA LEU A 423 -25.42 -10.16 12.93
C LEU A 423 -26.88 -10.39 13.37
N ALA A 424 -27.26 -11.64 13.63
CA ALA A 424 -28.59 -11.98 14.10
C ALA A 424 -28.90 -11.36 15.46
N GLU A 425 -27.98 -11.45 16.41
CA GLU A 425 -28.15 -10.90 17.76
C GLU A 425 -28.16 -9.37 17.77
N ALA A 426 -27.32 -8.73 16.95
CA ALA A 426 -27.34 -7.28 16.79
C ALA A 426 -28.69 -6.78 16.23
N CYS A 427 -29.23 -7.44 15.20
CA CYS A 427 -30.54 -7.08 14.63
C CYS A 427 -31.68 -7.35 15.62
N ARG A 428 -31.64 -8.49 16.33
CA ARG A 428 -32.61 -8.82 17.39
C ARG A 428 -32.61 -7.77 18.50
N GLN A 429 -31.43 -7.39 18.98
CA GLN A 429 -31.30 -6.41 20.06
C GLN A 429 -31.71 -5.01 19.62
N LEU A 430 -31.39 -4.59 18.40
CA LEU A 430 -31.86 -3.32 17.84
C LEU A 430 -33.39 -3.28 17.77
N GLN A 431 -34.02 -4.36 17.31
CA GLN A 431 -35.48 -4.43 17.28
C GLN A 431 -36.10 -4.42 18.68
N GLU A 432 -35.47 -5.06 19.65
CA GLU A 432 -35.90 -5.00 21.05
C GLU A 432 -35.87 -3.57 21.60
N TRP A 433 -34.79 -2.82 21.34
CA TRP A 433 -34.72 -1.41 21.71
C TRP A 433 -35.78 -0.54 21.03
N ASN A 434 -36.07 -0.80 19.75
CA ASN A 434 -37.17 -0.12 19.05
C ASN A 434 -38.52 -0.39 19.72
N ARG A 435 -38.77 -1.63 20.16
CA ARG A 435 -40.01 -2.00 20.88
C ARG A 435 -40.10 -1.37 22.27
N GLN A 436 -38.96 -1.16 22.93
CA GLN A 436 -38.89 -0.44 24.21
C GLN A 436 -39.08 1.08 24.07
N GLY A 437 -39.21 1.60 22.85
CA GLY A 437 -39.39 3.03 22.60
C GLY A 437 -38.12 3.85 22.83
N LEU A 438 -36.95 3.22 22.77
CA LEU A 438 -35.66 3.93 22.80
C LEU A 438 -35.47 4.76 21.53
N PRO A 439 -34.57 5.76 21.54
CA PRO A 439 -34.24 6.52 20.34
C PRO A 439 -33.85 5.61 19.18
N SER A 440 -34.23 5.98 17.95
CA SER A 440 -33.83 5.26 16.76
C SER A 440 -32.31 5.36 16.59
N LEU A 441 -31.61 4.24 16.72
CA LEU A 441 -30.16 4.15 16.61
C LEU A 441 -29.77 3.37 15.35
N ARG A 442 -28.64 3.75 14.78
CA ARG A 442 -27.93 2.93 13.81
C ARG A 442 -27.08 1.88 14.54
N MET A 443 -27.10 0.63 14.09
CA MET A 443 -26.34 -0.50 14.62
C MET A 443 -25.20 -0.84 13.66
N GLY A 444 -23.97 -0.53 14.04
CA GLY A 444 -22.73 -0.94 13.36
C GLY A 444 -22.37 -2.39 13.71
N VAL A 445 -22.06 -3.19 12.70
CA VAL A 445 -21.64 -4.59 12.83
C VAL A 445 -20.40 -4.81 11.99
N ASN A 446 -19.31 -5.24 12.63
CA ASN A 446 -18.07 -5.61 11.97
C ASN A 446 -18.23 -6.89 11.13
N ILE A 447 -17.84 -6.84 9.86
CA ILE A 447 -17.89 -7.99 8.95
C ILE A 447 -16.47 -8.44 8.61
N SER A 448 -16.15 -9.71 8.88
CA SER A 448 -14.84 -10.29 8.54
C SER A 448 -14.70 -10.54 7.04
N ALA A 449 -13.46 -10.52 6.54
CA ALA A 449 -13.16 -10.80 5.14
C ALA A 449 -13.60 -12.22 4.70
N LEU A 450 -13.53 -13.19 5.62
CA LEU A 450 -13.96 -14.57 5.35
C LEU A 450 -15.48 -14.70 5.27
N GLN A 451 -16.23 -13.95 6.09
CA GLN A 451 -17.69 -13.91 6.03
C GLN A 451 -18.18 -13.20 4.76
N PHE A 452 -17.58 -12.05 4.44
CA PHE A 452 -17.92 -11.26 3.25
C PHE A 452 -17.72 -12.04 1.94
N ARG A 453 -16.69 -12.90 1.87
CA ARG A 453 -16.40 -13.72 0.68
C ARG A 453 -17.34 -14.91 0.47
N GLN A 454 -18.21 -15.22 1.43
CA GLN A 454 -19.12 -16.35 1.28
C GLN A 454 -20.12 -16.09 0.14
N PRO A 455 -20.29 -17.00 -0.83
CA PRO A 455 -21.18 -16.79 -1.97
C PRO A 455 -22.64 -16.50 -1.60
N ASP A 456 -23.08 -16.97 -0.44
CA ASP A 456 -24.43 -16.84 0.08
C ASP A 456 -24.55 -15.76 1.19
N PHE A 457 -23.52 -14.95 1.42
CA PHE A 457 -23.50 -13.91 2.44
C PHE A 457 -24.70 -12.96 2.33
N VAL A 458 -24.92 -12.36 1.14
CA VAL A 458 -26.05 -11.45 0.89
C VAL A 458 -27.39 -12.12 1.15
N LYS A 459 -27.52 -13.40 0.81
CA LYS A 459 -28.75 -14.18 1.07
C LYS A 459 -28.98 -14.34 2.57
N ARG A 460 -27.95 -14.66 3.35
CA ARG A 460 -28.04 -14.76 4.82
C ARG A 460 -28.38 -13.42 5.45
N VAL A 461 -27.78 -12.31 5.00
CA VAL A 461 -28.11 -10.95 5.46
C VAL A 461 -29.60 -10.65 5.25
N LYS A 462 -30.13 -10.89 4.03
CA LYS A 462 -31.55 -10.67 3.73
C LYS A 462 -32.48 -11.50 4.63
N GLN A 463 -32.08 -12.73 4.93
CA GLN A 463 -32.83 -13.61 5.84
C GLN A 463 -32.85 -13.04 7.26
N VAL A 464 -31.70 -12.64 7.82
CA VAL A 464 -31.61 -12.07 9.17
C VAL A 464 -32.41 -10.77 9.32
N LEU A 465 -32.33 -9.89 8.32
CA LEU A 465 -33.13 -8.65 8.30
C LEU A 465 -34.62 -8.95 8.28
N SER A 466 -35.05 -9.92 7.46
CA SER A 466 -36.44 -10.36 7.39
C SER A 466 -36.92 -10.98 8.71
N ASP A 467 -36.10 -11.83 9.34
CA ASP A 467 -36.48 -12.56 10.55
C ASP A 467 -36.52 -11.66 11.79
N SER A 468 -35.62 -10.68 11.87
CA SER A 468 -35.59 -9.69 12.95
C SER A 468 -36.67 -8.60 12.80
N GLY A 469 -37.09 -8.31 11.56
CA GLY A 469 -38.06 -7.25 11.27
C GLY A 469 -37.54 -5.83 11.55
N VAL A 470 -36.21 -5.68 11.66
CA VAL A 470 -35.56 -4.38 11.82
C VAL A 470 -35.57 -3.61 10.50
N ASP A 471 -35.62 -2.28 10.55
CA ASP A 471 -35.41 -1.45 9.36
C ASP A 471 -33.96 -1.64 8.88
N PRO A 472 -33.72 -2.15 7.65
CA PRO A 472 -32.37 -2.32 7.13
C PRO A 472 -31.56 -1.02 7.13
N ALA A 473 -32.21 0.15 6.99
CA ALA A 473 -31.53 1.44 7.00
C ALA A 473 -30.91 1.81 8.36
N CYS A 474 -31.28 1.09 9.42
CA CYS A 474 -30.68 1.20 10.75
C CYS A 474 -29.51 0.23 10.96
N VAL A 475 -29.25 -0.71 10.05
CA VAL A 475 -28.12 -1.64 10.14
C VAL A 475 -26.99 -1.13 9.26
N GLU A 476 -25.78 -1.06 9.83
CA GLU A 476 -24.57 -0.68 9.13
C GLU A 476 -23.54 -1.80 9.20
N PHE A 477 -22.95 -2.14 8.05
CA PHE A 477 -21.81 -3.05 7.99
C PHE A 477 -20.51 -2.28 7.90
N GLU A 478 -19.62 -2.58 8.85
CA GLU A 478 -18.30 -1.99 8.95
C GLU A 478 -17.31 -2.93 8.25
N LEU A 479 -16.67 -2.41 7.21
CA LEU A 479 -15.83 -3.16 6.29
C LEU A 479 -14.41 -2.58 6.31
N THR A 480 -13.39 -3.40 6.53
CA THR A 480 -12.00 -2.92 6.44
C THR A 480 -11.64 -2.48 5.01
N GLU A 481 -10.77 -1.47 4.89
CA GLU A 481 -10.27 -0.99 3.60
C GLU A 481 -9.69 -2.13 2.74
N SER A 482 -8.86 -2.98 3.35
CA SER A 482 -8.19 -4.10 2.67
C SER A 482 -9.16 -5.12 2.10
N MET A 483 -10.35 -5.27 2.68
CA MET A 483 -11.37 -6.19 2.19
C MET A 483 -12.00 -5.68 0.90
N VAL A 484 -12.28 -4.39 0.83
CA VAL A 484 -12.99 -3.79 -0.32
C VAL A 484 -12.07 -3.59 -1.52
N MET A 485 -10.76 -3.44 -1.30
CA MET A 485 -9.79 -3.22 -2.38
C MET A 485 -9.39 -4.48 -3.19
N GLN A 486 -9.81 -5.68 -2.78
CA GLN A 486 -9.46 -6.92 -3.47
C GLN A 486 -10.49 -7.30 -4.55
N LYS A 487 -10.09 -7.41 -5.83
CA LYS A 487 -10.94 -7.82 -6.97
C LYS A 487 -12.21 -6.95 -7.15
N ALA A 488 -12.00 -5.69 -7.53
CA ALA A 488 -13.00 -4.62 -7.53
C ALA A 488 -14.36 -4.87 -8.23
N SER A 489 -14.47 -5.76 -9.24
CA SER A 489 -15.75 -5.99 -9.92
C SER A 489 -16.73 -6.82 -9.08
N ALA A 490 -16.31 -7.98 -8.57
CA ALA A 490 -17.17 -8.86 -7.79
C ALA A 490 -17.55 -8.26 -6.43
N VAL A 491 -16.64 -7.50 -5.82
CA VAL A 491 -16.92 -6.77 -4.58
C VAL A 491 -17.96 -5.68 -4.82
N LEU A 492 -17.84 -4.92 -5.90
CA LEU A 492 -18.80 -3.86 -6.22
C LEU A 492 -20.23 -4.38 -6.40
N ASP A 493 -20.39 -5.52 -7.09
CA ASP A 493 -21.70 -6.15 -7.26
C ASP A 493 -22.32 -6.53 -5.91
N MET A 494 -21.53 -7.16 -5.03
CA MET A 494 -21.96 -7.53 -3.69
C MET A 494 -22.37 -6.31 -2.84
N LEU A 495 -21.56 -5.24 -2.86
CA LEU A 495 -21.89 -4.01 -2.12
C LEU A 495 -23.18 -3.38 -2.64
N ASN A 496 -23.40 -3.36 -3.96
CA ASN A 496 -24.64 -2.88 -4.56
C ASN A 496 -25.85 -3.73 -4.15
N GLU A 497 -25.69 -5.06 -4.07
CA GLU A 497 -26.77 -5.93 -3.58
C GLU A 497 -27.11 -5.70 -2.10
N LEU A 498 -26.10 -5.44 -1.26
CA LEU A 498 -26.30 -5.08 0.14
C LEU A 498 -27.04 -3.73 0.24
N LYS A 499 -26.61 -2.73 -0.52
CA LYS A 499 -27.29 -1.42 -0.58
C LYS A 499 -28.72 -1.54 -1.08
N ALA A 500 -28.97 -2.41 -2.06
CA ALA A 500 -30.33 -2.70 -2.53
C ALA A 500 -31.19 -3.42 -1.48
N ALA A 501 -30.57 -4.15 -0.52
CA ALA A 501 -31.25 -4.68 0.65
C ALA A 501 -31.54 -3.61 1.71
N GLY A 502 -31.02 -2.39 1.55
CA GLY A 502 -31.27 -1.23 2.39
C GLY A 502 -30.27 -1.01 3.53
N VAL A 503 -29.24 -1.86 3.67
CA VAL A 503 -28.22 -1.66 4.71
C VAL A 503 -27.29 -0.50 4.38
N ARG A 504 -26.70 0.09 5.41
CA ARG A 504 -25.61 1.06 5.27
C ARG A 504 -24.27 0.36 5.24
N LEU A 505 -23.29 0.99 4.60
CA LEU A 505 -21.93 0.48 4.49
C LEU A 505 -20.97 1.56 4.99
N SER A 506 -20.06 1.17 5.88
CA SER A 506 -18.96 2.02 6.33
C SER A 506 -17.62 1.35 6.07
N LEU A 507 -16.60 2.17 5.79
CA LEU A 507 -15.22 1.70 5.76
C LEU A 507 -14.58 1.94 7.12
N ASP A 508 -14.02 0.88 7.67
CA ASP A 508 -13.33 0.87 8.95
C ASP A 508 -11.79 0.91 8.78
N ASP A 509 -11.11 1.33 9.84
CA ASP A 509 -9.65 1.50 9.93
C ASP A 509 -9.05 2.39 8.81
N PHE A 510 -9.80 3.38 8.33
CA PHE A 510 -9.41 4.16 7.14
C PHE A 510 -8.16 5.02 7.40
N GLY A 511 -7.17 4.90 6.49
CA GLY A 511 -5.90 5.64 6.55
C GLY A 511 -4.69 4.82 7.00
N THR A 512 -4.89 3.56 7.41
CA THR A 512 -3.81 2.63 7.79
C THR A 512 -3.21 1.85 6.60
N GLY A 513 -3.85 1.91 5.42
CA GLY A 513 -3.44 1.22 4.19
C GLY A 513 -3.19 2.14 2.98
N PHE A 514 -2.84 1.54 1.83
CA PHE A 514 -2.65 2.26 0.56
C PHE A 514 -3.98 2.48 -0.17
N SER A 515 -4.66 3.59 0.10
CA SER A 515 -5.92 3.90 -0.59
C SER A 515 -5.69 4.30 -2.04
N SER A 516 -6.24 3.53 -2.98
CA SER A 516 -6.42 4.02 -4.34
C SER A 516 -7.73 4.82 -4.39
N LEU A 517 -7.61 6.14 -4.25
CA LEU A 517 -8.73 7.11 -4.25
C LEU A 517 -9.72 6.91 -5.41
N GLY A 518 -9.25 6.39 -6.54
CA GLY A 518 -10.08 6.09 -7.71
C GLY A 518 -11.12 4.99 -7.51
N TYR A 519 -10.95 4.11 -6.52
CA TYR A 519 -11.94 3.08 -6.19
C TYR A 519 -12.97 3.56 -5.18
N LEU A 520 -12.57 4.43 -4.26
CA LEU A 520 -13.48 4.98 -3.23
C LEU A 520 -14.67 5.72 -3.85
N THR A 521 -14.45 6.41 -4.98
CA THR A 521 -15.52 7.11 -5.73
C THR A 521 -16.54 6.17 -6.37
N ARG A 522 -16.23 4.87 -6.49
CA ARG A 522 -17.08 3.88 -7.17
C ARG A 522 -17.87 3.01 -6.20
N PHE A 523 -17.41 2.88 -4.96
CA PHE A 523 -18.08 2.03 -3.97
C PHE A 523 -19.25 2.76 -3.32
N PRO A 524 -20.39 2.08 -3.11
CA PRO A 524 -21.58 2.71 -2.53
C PRO A 524 -21.51 2.77 -1.00
N ILE A 525 -20.46 3.42 -0.49
CA ILE A 525 -20.18 3.60 0.95
C ILE A 525 -20.95 4.83 1.45
N ASP A 526 -21.36 4.80 2.73
CA ASP A 526 -22.06 5.90 3.39
C ASP A 526 -21.17 6.65 4.39
N ARG A 527 -20.26 5.93 5.08
CA ARG A 527 -19.44 6.48 6.17
C ARG A 527 -17.98 6.02 6.10
N LEU A 528 -17.08 6.86 6.58
CA LEU A 528 -15.68 6.54 6.82
C LEU A 528 -15.39 6.66 8.31
N LYS A 529 -14.85 5.59 8.90
CA LYS A 529 -14.37 5.58 10.28
C LYS A 529 -12.86 5.78 10.27
N ILE A 530 -12.41 6.81 10.97
CA ILE A 530 -11.00 7.15 11.13
C ILE A 530 -10.46 6.33 12.30
N ASP A 531 -9.44 5.53 12.02
CA ASP A 531 -8.78 4.67 13.00
C ASP A 531 -8.30 5.47 14.23
N GLN A 532 -8.50 4.88 15.40
CA GLN A 532 -8.09 5.45 16.69
C GLN A 532 -6.61 5.84 16.76
N SER A 533 -5.74 5.23 15.95
CA SER A 533 -4.31 5.54 15.82
C SER A 533 -4.03 6.99 15.42
N PHE A 534 -4.91 7.59 14.64
CA PHE A 534 -4.81 9.00 14.23
C PHE A 534 -5.48 9.92 15.25
N VAL A 535 -6.50 9.45 15.96
CA VAL A 535 -7.29 10.26 16.90
C VAL A 535 -6.63 10.35 18.29
N ARG A 536 -6.05 9.26 18.79
CA ARG A 536 -5.39 9.23 20.09
C ARG A 536 -4.18 10.18 20.11
N GLY A 537 -4.16 11.08 21.08
CA GLY A 537 -3.10 12.08 21.26
C GLY A 537 -3.02 13.12 20.14
N VAL A 538 -4.09 13.30 19.35
CA VAL A 538 -4.13 14.26 18.24
C VAL A 538 -3.88 15.71 18.70
N ASP A 539 -4.24 16.03 19.95
CA ASP A 539 -3.97 17.33 20.60
C ASP A 539 -2.46 17.67 20.69
N ARG A 540 -1.59 16.65 20.63
CA ARG A 540 -0.13 16.79 20.74
C ARG A 540 0.61 16.50 19.45
N MET A 541 -0.08 16.01 18.41
CA MET A 541 0.50 15.55 17.15
C MET A 541 -0.10 16.30 15.96
N PRO A 542 0.49 17.43 15.53
CA PRO A 542 -0.04 18.24 14.42
C PRO A 542 -0.19 17.48 13.10
N VAL A 543 0.63 16.44 12.89
CA VAL A 543 0.55 15.59 11.69
C VAL A 543 -0.74 14.77 11.67
N ASN A 544 -1.15 14.23 12.81
CA ASN A 544 -2.38 13.46 12.95
C ASN A 544 -3.61 14.35 12.69
N ALA A 545 -3.62 15.57 13.24
CA ALA A 545 -4.68 16.54 12.97
C ALA A 545 -4.78 16.88 11.47
N SER A 546 -3.63 16.98 10.79
CA SER A 546 -3.58 17.22 9.33
C SER A 546 -4.14 16.04 8.53
N ILE A 547 -3.85 14.80 8.95
CA ILE A 547 -4.38 13.57 8.35
C ILE A 547 -5.90 13.51 8.53
N ILE A 548 -6.41 13.69 9.75
CA ILE A 548 -7.85 13.72 10.04
C ILE A 548 -8.54 14.77 9.18
N ARG A 549 -7.97 15.99 9.09
CA ARG A 549 -8.51 17.07 8.27
C ARG A 549 -8.55 16.71 6.78
N ALA A 550 -7.52 16.04 6.27
CA ALA A 550 -7.47 15.58 4.89
C ALA A 550 -8.52 14.50 4.61
N ILE A 551 -8.64 13.51 5.50
CA ILE A 551 -9.66 12.45 5.42
C ILE A 551 -11.07 13.07 5.48
N ALA A 552 -11.31 13.99 6.41
CA ALA A 552 -12.60 14.66 6.54
C ALA A 552 -12.94 15.50 5.31
N ALA A 553 -11.97 16.20 4.72
CA ALA A 553 -12.17 16.94 3.47
C ALA A 553 -12.47 16.03 2.28
N LEU A 554 -11.81 14.88 2.18
CA LEU A 554 -12.07 13.87 1.17
C LEU A 554 -13.49 13.32 1.32
N ALA A 555 -13.86 12.89 2.53
CA ALA A 555 -15.18 12.35 2.84
C ALA A 555 -16.29 13.34 2.45
N ARG A 556 -16.17 14.61 2.85
CA ARG A 556 -17.10 15.68 2.47
C ARG A 556 -17.22 15.83 0.95
N SER A 557 -16.10 15.74 0.23
CA SER A 557 -16.10 15.83 -1.25
C SER A 557 -16.84 14.65 -1.91
N LEU A 558 -16.91 13.51 -1.22
CA LEU A 558 -17.61 12.30 -1.65
C LEU A 558 -19.01 12.17 -1.02
N SER A 559 -19.47 13.17 -0.26
CA SER A 559 -20.73 13.14 0.50
C SER A 559 -20.84 11.97 1.50
N LEU A 560 -19.70 11.56 2.07
CA LEU A 560 -19.60 10.54 3.11
C LEU A 560 -19.57 11.18 4.50
N GLN A 561 -20.19 10.54 5.49
CA GLN A 561 -20.07 10.99 6.89
C GLN A 561 -18.78 10.44 7.51
N VAL A 562 -18.19 11.20 8.42
CA VAL A 562 -16.91 10.88 9.06
C VAL A 562 -17.09 10.60 10.53
N VAL A 563 -16.53 9.49 10.99
CA VAL A 563 -16.56 9.05 12.38
C VAL A 563 -15.13 9.03 12.90
N ALA A 564 -14.86 9.73 13.99
CA ALA A 564 -13.57 9.62 14.67
C ALA A 564 -13.65 8.60 15.81
N GLU A 565 -12.82 7.57 15.75
CA GLU A 565 -12.78 6.53 16.77
C GLU A 565 -11.72 6.76 17.83
N GLY A 566 -11.91 6.17 19.02
CA GLY A 566 -10.92 6.23 20.08
C GLY A 566 -10.75 7.62 20.70
N VAL A 567 -11.80 8.46 20.69
CA VAL A 567 -11.77 9.74 21.43
C VAL A 567 -11.84 9.49 22.93
N GLU A 568 -10.80 9.83 23.67
CA GLU A 568 -10.68 9.55 25.12
C GLU A 568 -10.65 10.82 25.98
N THR A 569 -10.30 11.97 25.40
CA THR A 569 -10.18 13.26 26.11
C THR A 569 -10.94 14.39 25.44
N GLU A 570 -11.33 15.41 26.20
CA GLU A 570 -11.99 16.62 25.68
C GLU A 570 -11.10 17.40 24.71
N ALA A 571 -9.77 17.36 24.89
CA ALA A 571 -8.82 17.97 23.98
C ALA A 571 -8.81 17.29 22.60
N GLU A 572 -8.82 15.96 22.56
CA GLU A 572 -8.96 15.19 21.31
C GLU A 572 -10.30 15.48 20.63
N LEU A 573 -11.39 15.55 21.41
CA LEU A 573 -12.72 15.91 20.92
C LEU A 573 -12.71 17.28 20.24
N GLY A 574 -12.05 18.29 20.83
CA GLY A 574 -11.92 19.62 20.24
C GLY A 574 -11.24 19.60 18.87
N VAL A 575 -10.10 18.90 18.77
CA VAL A 575 -9.38 18.78 17.49
C VAL A 575 -10.21 18.03 16.44
N VAL A 576 -10.91 16.96 16.84
CA VAL A 576 -11.80 16.18 15.96
C VAL A 576 -12.94 17.04 15.41
N CYS A 577 -13.56 17.87 16.27
CA CYS A 577 -14.58 18.84 15.87
C CYS A 577 -14.01 19.88 14.90
N GLU A 578 -12.84 20.45 15.20
CA GLU A 578 -12.18 21.44 14.33
C GLU A 578 -11.79 20.88 12.95
N CYS A 579 -11.44 19.59 12.87
CA CYS A 579 -11.16 18.93 11.60
C CYS A 579 -12.42 18.66 10.77
N GLY A 580 -13.60 18.82 11.39
CA GLY A 580 -14.91 18.69 10.76
C GLY A 580 -15.34 17.24 10.57
N CYS A 581 -15.12 16.40 11.59
CA CYS A 581 -15.76 15.09 11.69
C CYS A 581 -17.25 15.28 12.05
N ASP A 582 -18.11 14.35 11.62
CA ASP A 582 -19.55 14.43 11.86
C ASP A 582 -19.95 13.74 13.17
N GLU A 583 -19.30 12.62 13.46
CA GLU A 583 -19.58 11.78 14.62
C GLU A 583 -18.28 11.39 15.34
N SER A 584 -18.40 11.01 16.62
CA SER A 584 -17.28 10.47 17.39
C SER A 584 -17.69 9.28 18.24
N GLN A 585 -16.73 8.37 18.45
CA GLN A 585 -16.84 7.20 19.30
C GLN A 585 -15.59 7.07 20.17
N GLY A 586 -15.75 6.71 21.44
CA GLY A 586 -14.61 6.49 22.31
C GLY A 586 -14.96 6.52 23.79
N TYR A 587 -13.95 6.30 24.64
CA TYR A 587 -14.14 6.18 26.08
C TYR A 587 -14.47 7.49 26.78
N LEU A 588 -14.26 8.63 26.13
CA LEU A 588 -14.74 9.92 26.62
C LEU A 588 -16.27 9.91 26.81
N HIS A 589 -16.99 9.26 25.89
CA HIS A 589 -18.45 9.18 25.94
C HIS A 589 -18.93 8.03 26.81
N ALA A 590 -18.53 6.81 26.42
CA ALA A 590 -18.77 5.63 27.22
C ALA A 590 -17.88 4.46 26.76
N ARG A 591 -17.59 3.57 27.72
CA ARG A 591 -17.03 2.24 27.41
C ARG A 591 -18.14 1.33 26.84
N PRO A 592 -17.79 0.29 26.05
CA PRO A 592 -18.73 -0.73 25.63
C PRO A 592 -19.50 -1.30 26.82
N MET A 593 -20.82 -1.38 26.71
CA MET A 593 -21.70 -1.77 27.82
C MET A 593 -22.72 -2.83 27.43
N SER A 594 -23.28 -3.53 28.41
CA SER A 594 -24.35 -4.49 28.16
C SER A 594 -25.61 -3.80 27.62
N PRO A 595 -26.49 -4.53 26.91
CA PRO A 595 -27.68 -3.93 26.32
C PRO A 595 -28.59 -3.22 27.32
N ASP A 596 -28.75 -3.76 28.54
CA ASP A 596 -29.54 -3.12 29.59
C ASP A 596 -28.92 -1.80 30.07
N ARG A 597 -27.59 -1.79 30.27
CA ARG A 597 -26.88 -0.57 30.68
C ARG A 597 -26.93 0.50 29.61
N LEU A 598 -26.87 0.13 28.33
CA LEU A 598 -27.04 1.08 27.25
C LEU A 598 -28.45 1.68 27.24
N ALA A 599 -29.47 0.84 27.42
CA ALA A 599 -30.85 1.31 27.50
C ALA A 599 -31.04 2.34 28.62
N ASP A 600 -30.48 2.09 29.80
CA ASP A 600 -30.51 3.04 30.92
C ASP A 600 -29.72 4.32 30.59
N TRP A 601 -28.52 4.19 30.03
CA TRP A 601 -27.68 5.33 29.63
C TRP A 601 -28.36 6.23 28.58
N LEU A 602 -29.12 5.65 27.65
CA LEU A 602 -29.90 6.37 26.65
C LEU A 602 -31.10 7.11 27.27
N ARG A 603 -31.78 6.50 28.25
CA ARG A 603 -32.91 7.13 28.98
C ARG A 603 -32.45 8.33 29.81
N ASP A 604 -31.24 8.25 30.37
CA ASP A 604 -30.61 9.33 31.13
C ASP A 604 -30.02 10.44 30.24
N GLY A 605 -30.27 10.40 28.92
CA GLY A 605 -29.85 11.46 27.99
C GLY A 605 -28.36 11.43 27.63
N GLY A 606 -27.70 10.28 27.75
CA GLY A 606 -26.34 10.09 27.25
C GLY A 606 -25.24 10.79 28.08
N ASN A 607 -25.43 10.85 29.41
CA ASN A 607 -24.51 11.37 30.44
C ASN A 607 -23.46 12.39 29.97
N GLY A 608 -23.94 13.61 29.70
CA GLY A 608 -23.13 14.82 29.57
C GLY A 608 -22.43 15.04 28.23
N ALA A 609 -22.72 14.24 27.19
CA ALA A 609 -22.11 14.45 25.86
C ALA A 609 -22.41 15.85 25.28
N ALA A 610 -23.66 16.30 25.41
CA ALA A 610 -24.07 17.65 25.01
C ALA A 610 -23.40 18.76 25.85
N ASP A 611 -23.19 18.54 27.14
CA ASP A 611 -22.52 19.51 28.03
C ASP A 611 -21.02 19.61 27.74
N ARG A 612 -20.35 18.48 27.43
CA ARG A 612 -18.94 18.45 27.01
C ARG A 612 -18.73 19.18 25.68
N LEU A 613 -19.60 18.97 24.69
CA LEU A 613 -19.52 19.69 23.41
C LEU A 613 -19.74 21.20 23.56
N ARG A 614 -20.58 21.65 24.50
CA ARG A 614 -20.73 23.07 24.83
C ARG A 614 -19.51 23.70 25.50
N GLN A 615 -18.65 22.91 26.14
CA GLN A 615 -17.40 23.39 26.75
C GLN A 615 -16.25 23.45 25.74
N VAL A 616 -16.37 22.68 24.65
CA VAL A 616 -15.36 22.56 23.59
C VAL A 616 -15.63 23.52 22.42
N ALA A 617 -16.90 23.87 22.16
CA ALA A 617 -17.31 24.91 21.20
C ALA A 617 -17.11 26.31 21.77
#